data_AF-A0A091QHR5-F1
#
_entry.id   AF-A0A091QHR5-F1
#
_cell.length_a   1.000
_cell.length_b   1.000
_cell.length_c   1.000
_cell.angle_alpha   90.00
_cell.angle_beta   90.00
_cell.angle_gamma   90.00
#
_symmetry.space_group_name_H-M   'P 1'
#
loop_
_entity.id
_entity.type
_entity.pdbx_description
1 polymer ?
#
loop_
_entity_poly.entity_id
_entity_poly.type
_entity_poly.pdbx_seq_one_letter_code
_entity_poly.pdbx_strand_id
1 'polypeptide(L)'
;PQIAPPPSLAEPLKELFKQQEAVRGKLRLQHSIEREKLIVSCEQEILRVHCRAARTIANQAVPFSACTMLLDSEVYNMPLENQVSARLGVRDRFNARQFISWLQDVDDKYDRMKTCLLMRQQHEAAALNAVQRMEWQLKVQELDPAGHKSLCVNEVPSFYVPMVDVNDDFVLLP
;
A
#
# COMPACT_ATOMS: atom_id res chain seq x y z
N PRO A 1 4.29 4.37 17.52
CA PRO A 1 4.70 4.33 18.96
C PRO A 1 5.27 2.95 19.33
N GLN A 2 6.36 2.91 20.09
CA GLN A 2 6.94 1.66 20.57
C GLN A 2 6.31 1.28 21.91
N ILE A 3 5.77 0.06 21.99
CA ILE A 3 5.10 -0.43 23.20
C ILE A 3 6.15 -0.99 24.15
N ALA A 4 6.13 -0.58 25.41
CA ALA A 4 7.02 -1.12 26.43
C ALA A 4 6.53 -2.49 26.92
N PRO A 5 7.43 -3.42 27.27
CA PRO A 5 7.04 -4.70 27.85
C PRO A 5 6.35 -4.47 29.22
N PRO A 6 5.34 -5.27 29.56
CA PRO A 6 4.72 -5.24 30.88
C PRO A 6 5.74 -5.46 32.01
N PRO A 7 5.72 -4.66 33.09
CA PRO A 7 6.74 -4.73 34.14
C PRO A 7 6.71 -6.04 34.94
N SER A 8 5.54 -6.70 35.01
CA SER A 8 5.29 -7.96 35.72
C SER A 8 5.90 -9.20 35.06
N LEU A 9 6.40 -9.09 33.83
CA LEU A 9 6.96 -10.23 33.10
C LEU A 9 8.34 -10.66 33.64
N ALA A 10 8.60 -11.95 33.60
CA ALA A 10 9.93 -12.51 33.76
C ALA A 10 10.88 -12.03 32.64
N GLU A 11 12.17 -11.91 32.94
CA GLU A 11 13.15 -11.32 32.01
C GLU A 11 13.19 -12.01 30.63
N PRO A 12 13.12 -13.35 30.51
CA PRO A 12 13.08 -13.99 29.20
C PRO A 12 11.86 -13.62 28.35
N LEU A 13 10.71 -13.37 28.98
CA LEU A 13 9.49 -12.93 28.29
C LEU A 13 9.53 -11.44 27.94
N LYS A 14 10.20 -10.62 28.76
CA LYS A 14 10.47 -9.21 28.43
C LYS A 14 11.34 -9.10 27.19
N GLU A 15 12.36 -9.95 27.09
CA GLU A 15 13.26 -9.95 25.94
C GLU A 15 12.53 -10.39 24.65
N LEU A 16 11.75 -11.48 24.72
CA LEU A 16 10.90 -11.88 23.60
C LEU A 16 9.93 -10.76 23.18
N PHE A 17 9.28 -10.10 24.14
CA PHE A 17 8.38 -9.00 23.86
C PHE A 17 9.08 -7.86 23.09
N LYS A 18 10.29 -7.47 23.51
CA LYS A 18 11.08 -6.42 22.83
C LYS A 18 11.43 -6.82 21.40
N GLN A 19 11.81 -8.08 21.18
CA GLN A 19 12.11 -8.61 19.85
C GLN A 19 10.87 -8.58 18.95
N GLN A 20 9.74 -9.07 19.45
CA GLN A 20 8.47 -9.03 18.73
C GLN A 20 7.99 -7.59 18.45
N GLU A 21 8.19 -6.67 19.40
CA GLU A 21 7.86 -5.26 19.22
C GLU A 21 8.73 -4.58 18.16
N ALA A 22 10.01 -4.95 18.05
CA ALA A 22 10.87 -4.45 16.99
C ALA A 22 10.35 -4.89 15.60
N VAL A 23 9.88 -6.13 15.46
CA VAL A 23 9.27 -6.62 14.21
C VAL A 23 7.94 -5.92 13.91
N ARG A 24 7.07 -5.74 14.91
CA ARG A 24 5.84 -4.95 14.76
C ARG A 24 6.13 -3.49 14.36
N GLY A 25 7.19 -2.90 14.93
CA GLY A 25 7.67 -1.58 14.58
C GLY A 25 8.07 -1.46 13.12
N LYS A 26 8.84 -2.43 12.61
CA LYS A 26 9.21 -2.50 11.18
C LYS A 26 7.98 -2.63 10.29
N LEU A 27 7.02 -3.50 10.64
CA LEU A 27 5.80 -3.68 9.85
C LEU A 27 4.97 -2.38 9.77
N ARG A 28 4.78 -1.69 10.91
CA ARG A 28 4.08 -0.39 10.94
C ARG A 28 4.76 0.66 10.06
N LEU A 29 6.09 0.73 10.11
CA LEU A 29 6.86 1.67 9.27
C LEU A 29 6.70 1.32 7.79
N GLN A 30 6.81 0.04 7.43
CA GLN A 30 6.59 -0.42 6.06
C GLN A 30 5.19 -0.05 5.57
N HIS A 31 4.15 -0.34 6.37
CA HIS A 31 2.77 0.00 6.02
C HIS A 31 2.57 1.50 5.80
N SER A 32 3.17 2.33 6.65
CA SER A 32 3.16 3.79 6.50
C SER A 32 3.81 4.22 5.19
N ILE A 33 5.01 3.71 4.88
CA ILE A 33 5.74 4.04 3.65
C ILE A 33 4.94 3.65 2.41
N GLU A 34 4.30 2.49 2.41
CA GLU A 34 3.51 2.02 1.27
C GLU A 34 2.26 2.87 1.03
N ARG A 35 1.61 3.35 2.10
CA ARG A 35 0.47 4.28 2.00
C ARG A 35 0.92 5.62 1.41
N GLU A 36 2.00 6.21 1.92
CA GLU A 36 2.56 7.45 1.38
C GLU A 36 2.94 7.31 -0.10
N LYS A 37 3.56 6.19 -0.48
CA LYS A 37 3.89 5.90 -1.89
C LYS A 37 2.64 5.82 -2.76
N LEU A 38 1.54 5.26 -2.25
CA LEU A 38 0.28 5.19 -2.99
C LEU A 38 -0.34 6.57 -3.19
N ILE A 39 -0.35 7.41 -2.14
CA ILE A 39 -0.85 8.80 -2.18
C ILE A 39 -0.04 9.60 -3.20
N VAL A 40 1.29 9.62 -3.07
CA VAL A 40 2.18 10.36 -3.99
C VAL A 40 2.02 9.86 -5.44
N SER A 41 1.83 8.56 -5.64
CA SER A 41 1.58 8.00 -6.96
C SER A 41 0.26 8.50 -7.55
N CYS A 42 -0.80 8.57 -6.74
CA CYS A 42 -2.10 9.12 -7.13
C CYS A 42 -1.99 10.59 -7.54
N GLU A 43 -1.38 11.42 -6.68
CA GLU A 43 -1.14 12.84 -6.94
C GLU A 43 -0.37 13.06 -8.26
N GLN A 44 0.68 12.28 -8.49
CA GLN A 44 1.45 12.36 -9.73
C GLN A 44 0.62 11.98 -10.96
N GLU A 45 -0.24 10.98 -10.86
CA GLU A 45 -1.09 10.57 -11.99
C GLU A 45 -2.13 11.63 -12.32
N ILE A 46 -2.75 12.24 -11.31
CA ILE A 46 -3.64 13.39 -11.49
C ILE A 46 -2.89 14.52 -12.21
N LEU A 47 -1.68 14.87 -11.76
CA LEU A 47 -0.85 15.88 -12.44
C LEU A 47 -0.54 15.50 -13.89
N ARG A 48 -0.30 14.21 -14.20
CA ARG A 48 -0.10 13.74 -15.59
C ARG A 48 -1.37 13.94 -16.43
N VAL A 49 -2.56 13.67 -15.88
CA VAL A 49 -3.84 13.91 -16.55
C VAL A 49 -4.05 15.40 -16.84
N HIS A 50 -3.79 16.28 -15.86
CA HIS A 50 -3.82 17.74 -16.07
C HIS A 50 -2.83 18.21 -17.13
N CYS A 51 -1.57 17.75 -17.07
CA CYS A 51 -0.55 18.09 -18.06
C CYS A 51 -0.93 17.62 -19.47
N ARG A 52 -1.54 16.44 -19.59
CA ARG A 52 -2.07 15.94 -20.86
C ARG A 52 -3.15 16.87 -21.40
N ALA A 53 -4.14 17.23 -20.58
CA ALA A 53 -5.21 18.14 -20.95
C ALA A 53 -4.68 19.52 -21.39
N ALA A 54 -3.78 20.11 -20.61
CA ALA A 54 -3.17 21.41 -20.93
C ALA A 54 -2.45 21.39 -22.29
N ARG A 55 -1.68 20.32 -22.59
CA ARG A 55 -1.03 20.16 -23.90
C ARG A 55 -2.04 20.08 -25.04
N THR A 56 -3.11 19.29 -24.87
CA THR A 56 -4.17 19.16 -25.89
C THR A 56 -4.85 20.52 -26.14
N ILE A 57 -5.15 21.28 -25.09
CA ILE A 57 -5.75 22.63 -25.21
C ILE A 57 -4.80 23.60 -25.93
N ALA A 58 -3.51 23.54 -25.61
CA ALA A 58 -2.47 24.37 -26.22
C ALA A 58 -2.02 23.87 -27.60
N ASN A 59 -2.59 22.77 -28.10
CA ASN A 59 -2.19 22.10 -29.34
C ASN A 59 -0.68 21.75 -29.39
N GLN A 60 -0.11 21.42 -28.24
CA GLN A 60 1.30 21.05 -28.07
C GLN A 60 1.47 19.54 -28.19
N ALA A 61 2.51 19.12 -28.91
CA ALA A 61 2.93 17.73 -28.95
C ALA A 61 3.48 17.27 -27.59
N VAL A 62 3.52 15.95 -27.38
CA VAL A 62 4.18 15.35 -26.21
C VAL A 62 5.68 15.69 -26.28
N PRO A 63 6.32 16.10 -25.18
CA PRO A 63 7.74 16.39 -25.18
C PRO A 63 8.58 15.16 -25.57
N PHE A 64 9.64 15.41 -26.34
CA PHE A 64 10.65 14.38 -26.60
C PHE A 64 11.42 14.11 -25.31
N SER A 65 11.26 12.92 -24.75
CA SER A 65 11.87 12.52 -23.48
C SER A 65 12.23 11.04 -23.51
N ALA A 66 13.13 10.62 -22.62
CA ALA A 66 13.45 9.21 -22.45
C ALA A 66 12.19 8.37 -22.14
N CYS A 67 11.25 8.89 -21.35
CA CYS A 67 9.98 8.22 -21.08
C CYS A 67 9.12 8.04 -22.34
N THR A 68 9.04 9.07 -23.18
CA THR A 68 8.31 8.99 -24.47
C THR A 68 8.95 7.97 -25.39
N MET A 69 10.29 7.98 -25.51
CA MET A 69 11.02 7.00 -26.33
C MET A 69 10.82 5.56 -25.83
N LEU A 70 10.84 5.34 -24.51
CA LEU A 70 10.61 4.03 -23.92
C LEU A 70 9.17 3.56 -24.21
N LEU A 71 8.17 4.43 -24.01
CA LEU A 71 6.77 4.14 -24.34
C LEU A 71 6.57 3.80 -25.83
N ASP A 72 7.17 4.58 -26.73
CA ASP A 72 7.08 4.36 -28.19
C ASP A 72 7.77 3.06 -28.62
N SER A 73 8.74 2.58 -27.83
CA SER A 73 9.44 1.31 -28.07
C SER A 73 8.72 0.07 -27.53
N GLU A 74 7.66 0.25 -26.74
CA GLU A 74 6.87 -0.88 -26.21
C GLU A 74 6.06 -1.54 -27.32
N VAL A 75 6.19 -2.86 -27.47
CA VAL A 75 5.52 -3.67 -28.51
C VAL A 75 3.98 -3.54 -28.44
N TYR A 76 3.43 -3.25 -27.26
CA TYR A 76 1.99 -3.09 -27.06
C TYR A 76 1.47 -1.68 -27.38
N ASN A 77 2.35 -0.69 -27.62
CA ASN A 77 1.99 0.68 -27.97
C ASN A 77 2.09 0.96 -29.49
N MET A 78 2.12 -0.06 -30.34
CA MET A 78 2.16 0.14 -31.80
C MET A 78 0.94 0.95 -32.27
N PRO A 79 1.13 2.12 -32.92
CA PRO A 79 0.02 2.89 -33.45
C PRO A 79 -0.74 2.04 -34.47
N LEU A 80 -2.05 1.87 -34.31
CA LEU A 80 -2.89 1.35 -35.39
C LEU A 80 -2.73 2.31 -36.59
N GLU A 81 -2.20 1.80 -37.71
CA GLU A 81 -1.84 2.57 -38.92
C GLU A 81 -2.96 3.47 -39.47
N ASN A 82 -4.22 3.24 -39.06
CA ASN A 82 -5.39 4.02 -39.49
C ASN A 82 -5.61 5.37 -38.78
N GLN A 83 -4.77 5.79 -37.82
CA GLN A 83 -4.97 7.09 -37.13
C GLN A 83 -4.30 8.29 -37.80
N VAL A 84 -3.38 8.10 -38.75
CA VAL A 84 -2.70 9.23 -39.43
C VAL A 84 -3.70 10.05 -40.26
N SER A 85 -4.71 9.39 -40.84
CA SER A 85 -5.78 10.02 -41.63
C SER A 85 -6.92 10.63 -40.79
N ALA A 86 -7.03 10.29 -39.50
CA ALA A 86 -8.02 10.88 -38.59
C ALA A 86 -7.59 12.25 -38.03
N ARG A 87 -6.29 12.55 -37.99
CA ARG A 87 -5.75 13.83 -37.45
C ARG A 87 -6.03 15.05 -38.32
N LEU A 88 -6.47 14.87 -39.56
CA LEU A 88 -6.78 15.96 -40.49
C LEU A 88 -8.27 16.37 -40.47
N GLY A 89 -9.11 15.68 -39.69
CA GLY A 89 -10.56 15.83 -39.69
C GLY A 89 -11.15 16.42 -38.40
N VAL A 90 -11.11 17.74 -38.25
CA VAL A 90 -12.17 18.58 -37.61
C VAL A 90 -12.57 18.31 -36.13
N ARG A 91 -12.08 17.30 -35.41
CA ARG A 91 -12.68 16.94 -34.09
C ARG A 91 -11.76 16.49 -32.95
N ASP A 92 -10.47 16.82 -32.99
CA ASP A 92 -9.57 16.66 -31.82
C ASP A 92 -9.66 17.85 -30.83
N ARG A 93 -10.85 18.48 -30.74
CA ARG A 93 -11.09 19.53 -29.75
C ARG A 93 -11.21 18.86 -28.39
N PHE A 94 -10.32 19.24 -27.49
CA PHE A 94 -10.41 18.92 -26.06
C PHE A 94 -11.87 18.98 -25.58
N ASN A 95 -12.34 17.88 -24.99
CA ASN A 95 -13.69 17.77 -24.45
C ASN A 95 -13.60 17.70 -22.92
N ALA A 96 -14.20 18.65 -22.22
CA ALA A 96 -14.22 18.68 -20.76
C ALA A 96 -14.76 17.37 -20.15
N ARG A 97 -15.71 16.68 -20.82
CA ARG A 97 -16.23 15.37 -20.37
C ARG A 97 -15.16 14.29 -20.45
N GLN A 98 -14.30 14.34 -21.46
CA GLN A 98 -13.21 13.39 -21.62
C GLN A 98 -12.13 13.58 -20.55
N PHE A 99 -11.85 14.84 -20.18
CA PHE A 99 -10.97 15.15 -19.06
C PHE A 99 -11.53 14.62 -17.73
N ILE A 100 -12.82 14.85 -17.46
CA ILE A 100 -13.49 14.32 -16.27
C ILE A 100 -13.43 12.78 -16.25
N SER A 101 -13.65 12.12 -17.38
CA SER A 101 -13.52 10.66 -17.50
C SER A 101 -12.11 10.18 -17.13
N TRP A 102 -11.05 10.88 -17.59
CA TRP A 102 -9.68 10.50 -17.24
C TRP A 102 -9.38 10.65 -15.75
N LEU A 103 -9.92 11.67 -15.09
CA LEU A 103 -9.79 11.81 -13.64
C LEU A 103 -10.51 10.67 -12.92
N GLN A 104 -11.73 10.34 -13.34
CA GLN A 104 -12.47 9.21 -12.79
C GLN A 104 -11.72 7.88 -12.96
N ASP A 105 -11.10 7.66 -14.13
CA ASP A 105 -10.29 6.46 -14.38
C ASP A 105 -9.11 6.36 -13.39
N VAL A 106 -8.52 7.50 -13.02
CA VAL A 106 -7.46 7.57 -12.00
C VAL A 106 -8.04 7.28 -10.62
N ASP A 107 -9.14 7.92 -10.23
CA ASP A 107 -9.80 7.69 -8.93
C ASP A 107 -10.13 6.20 -8.75
N ASP A 108 -10.85 5.62 -9.71
CA ASP A 108 -11.23 4.20 -9.72
C ASP A 108 -10.01 3.26 -9.63
N LYS A 109 -8.91 3.62 -10.32
CA LYS A 109 -7.66 2.85 -10.28
C LYS A 109 -7.05 2.87 -8.89
N TYR A 110 -6.92 4.05 -8.28
CA TYR A 110 -6.26 4.19 -6.98
C TYR A 110 -7.13 3.70 -5.82
N ASP A 111 -8.46 3.76 -5.94
CA ASP A 111 -9.38 3.15 -4.98
C ASP A 111 -9.25 1.61 -4.95
N ARG A 112 -9.16 0.98 -6.13
CA ARG A 112 -8.87 -0.45 -6.23
C ARG A 112 -7.52 -0.78 -5.61
N MET A 113 -6.48 0.01 -5.91
CA MET A 113 -5.15 -0.20 -5.33
C MET A 113 -5.13 -0.02 -3.81
N LYS A 114 -5.84 0.99 -3.27
CA LYS A 114 -6.00 1.21 -1.82
C LYS A 114 -6.67 0.00 -1.17
N THR A 115 -7.75 -0.50 -1.76
CA THR A 115 -8.47 -1.68 -1.26
C THR A 115 -7.55 -2.90 -1.20
N CYS A 116 -6.81 -3.18 -2.27
CA CYS A 116 -5.84 -4.28 -2.30
C CYS A 116 -4.71 -4.09 -1.28
N LEU A 117 -4.19 -2.87 -1.14
CA LEU A 117 -3.15 -2.55 -0.16
C LEU A 117 -3.62 -2.84 1.27
N LEU A 118 -4.80 -2.35 1.64
CA LEU A 118 -5.36 -2.52 2.98
C LEU A 118 -5.61 -3.99 3.31
N MET A 119 -6.19 -4.75 2.38
CA MET A 119 -6.41 -6.19 2.55
C MET A 119 -5.09 -6.93 2.79
N ARG A 120 -4.04 -6.61 2.00
CA ARG A 120 -2.71 -7.19 2.22
C ARG A 120 -2.16 -6.82 3.61
N GLN A 121 -2.23 -5.56 4.00
CA GLN A 121 -1.73 -5.11 5.30
C GLN A 121 -2.46 -5.78 6.47
N GLN A 122 -3.77 -6.02 6.35
CA GLN A 122 -4.55 -6.78 7.33
C GLN A 122 -4.07 -8.24 7.43
N HIS A 123 -3.84 -8.91 6.29
CA HIS A 123 -3.30 -10.26 6.28
C HIS A 123 -1.89 -10.34 6.89
N GLU A 124 -1.02 -9.38 6.59
CA GLU A 124 0.32 -9.30 7.16
C GLU A 124 0.29 -9.10 8.68
N ALA A 125 -0.57 -8.19 9.16
CA ALA A 125 -0.76 -7.94 10.60
C ALA A 125 -1.29 -9.18 11.33
N ALA A 126 -2.28 -9.88 10.74
CA ALA A 126 -2.85 -11.10 11.29
C ALA A 126 -1.84 -12.26 11.30
N ALA A 127 -1.10 -12.44 10.20
CA ALA A 127 -0.07 -13.47 10.09
C ALA A 127 1.06 -13.24 11.11
N LEU A 128 1.54 -12.00 11.24
CA LEU A 128 2.54 -11.67 12.25
C LEU A 128 2.01 -11.94 13.67
N ASN A 129 0.77 -11.54 13.97
CA ASN A 129 0.19 -11.77 15.29
C ASN A 129 0.07 -13.27 15.60
N ALA A 130 -0.33 -14.10 14.63
CA ALA A 130 -0.42 -15.54 14.79
C ALA A 130 0.95 -16.18 15.11
N VAL A 131 1.99 -15.79 14.37
CA VAL A 131 3.37 -16.25 14.62
C VAL A 131 3.82 -15.84 16.02
N GLN A 132 3.63 -14.57 16.38
CA GLN A 132 4.07 -14.04 17.67
C GLN A 132 3.32 -14.67 18.86
N ARG A 133 2.03 -14.99 18.69
CA ARG A 133 1.24 -15.73 19.70
C ARG A 133 1.79 -17.13 19.89
N MET A 134 2.11 -17.83 18.81
CA MET A 134 2.69 -19.16 18.88
C MET A 134 4.08 -19.15 19.55
N GLU A 135 4.96 -18.24 19.15
CA GLU A 135 6.27 -18.05 19.78
C GLU A 135 6.16 -17.75 21.28
N TRP A 136 5.20 -16.91 21.66
CA TRP A 136 4.95 -16.58 23.06
C TRP A 136 4.58 -17.81 23.86
N GLN A 137 3.69 -18.65 23.34
CA GLN A 137 3.29 -19.89 24.01
C GLN A 137 4.44 -20.87 24.16
N LEU A 138 5.24 -21.06 23.11
CA LEU A 138 6.43 -21.90 23.16
C LEU A 138 7.39 -21.39 24.24
N LYS A 139 7.60 -20.07 24.32
CA LYS A 139 8.46 -19.47 25.35
C LYS A 139 7.93 -19.68 26.77
N VAL A 140 6.62 -19.58 26.98
CA VAL A 140 6.01 -19.88 28.29
C VAL A 140 6.18 -21.35 28.65
N GLN A 141 5.98 -22.27 27.70
CA GLN A 141 6.15 -23.70 27.90
C GLN A 141 7.61 -24.08 28.21
N GLU A 142 8.58 -23.42 27.58
CA GLU A 142 10.01 -23.60 27.90
C GLU A 142 10.35 -23.21 29.34
N LEU A 143 9.70 -22.18 29.88
CA LEU A 143 9.96 -21.65 31.22
C LEU A 143 9.27 -22.45 32.34
N ASP A 144 8.13 -23.09 32.03
CA ASP A 144 7.43 -23.99 32.95
C ASP A 144 6.97 -25.28 32.24
N PRO A 145 7.86 -26.29 32.11
CA PRO A 145 7.54 -27.56 31.47
C PRO A 145 6.53 -28.42 32.26
N ALA A 146 6.46 -28.21 33.58
CA ALA A 146 5.65 -29.01 34.51
C ALA A 146 4.21 -28.50 34.62
N GLY A 147 3.96 -27.21 34.35
CA GLY A 147 2.65 -26.56 34.33
C GLY A 147 1.79 -26.91 33.10
N HIS A 148 1.75 -28.18 32.69
CA HIS A 148 1.01 -28.64 31.51
C HIS A 148 -0.51 -28.43 31.64
N LYS A 149 -0.96 -27.23 31.25
CA LYS A 149 -2.25 -27.02 30.60
C LYS A 149 -1.92 -26.58 29.18
N SER A 150 -2.38 -27.36 28.20
CA SER A 150 -2.33 -26.98 26.80
C SER A 150 -3.15 -25.69 26.62
N LEU A 151 -2.52 -24.54 26.76
CA LEU A 151 -3.13 -23.24 26.56
C LEU A 151 -3.38 -23.11 25.06
N CYS A 152 -4.63 -22.92 24.64
CA CYS A 152 -4.92 -22.77 23.23
C CYS A 152 -4.31 -21.44 22.72
N VAL A 153 -3.83 -21.38 21.47
CA VAL A 153 -3.23 -20.16 20.84
C VAL A 153 -4.13 -18.91 21.02
N ASN A 154 -5.43 -19.15 21.14
CA ASN A 154 -6.46 -18.12 21.29
C ASN A 154 -6.53 -17.52 22.71
N GLU A 155 -5.94 -18.16 23.72
CA GLU A 155 -5.98 -17.70 25.13
C GLU A 155 -4.88 -16.70 25.48
N VAL A 156 -3.87 -16.49 24.62
CA VAL A 156 -2.81 -15.50 24.90
C VAL A 156 -3.43 -14.10 24.98
N PRO A 157 -3.32 -13.40 26.13
CA PRO A 157 -3.85 -12.06 26.27
C PRO A 157 -3.21 -11.07 25.28
N SER A 158 -4.03 -10.25 24.61
CA SER A 158 -3.56 -9.28 23.60
C SER A 158 -2.58 -8.24 24.14
N PHE A 159 -2.54 -8.02 25.44
CA PHE A 159 -1.55 -7.13 26.06
C PHE A 159 -0.12 -7.69 26.01
N TYR A 160 0.04 -9.03 25.99
CA TYR A 160 1.36 -9.66 25.83
C TYR A 160 1.78 -9.78 24.37
N VAL A 161 0.83 -9.98 23.47
CA VAL A 161 1.08 -10.05 22.03
C VAL A 161 0.08 -9.15 21.28
N PRO A 162 0.32 -7.83 21.24
CA PRO A 162 -0.58 -6.88 20.61
C PRO A 162 -0.60 -7.06 19.10
N MET A 163 -1.78 -6.91 18.51
CA MET A 163 -1.95 -6.87 17.06
C MET A 163 -1.45 -5.54 16.51
N VAL A 164 -0.87 -5.56 15.32
CA VAL A 164 -0.55 -4.33 14.59
C VAL A 164 -1.83 -3.75 14.03
N ASP A 165 -2.11 -2.49 14.38
CA ASP A 165 -3.24 -1.75 13.84
C ASP A 165 -2.99 -1.36 12.38
N VAL A 166 -4.00 -1.57 11.54
CA VAL A 166 -3.97 -1.22 10.10
C VAL A 166 -4.88 -0.02 9.91
N ASN A 167 -4.27 1.16 9.90
CA ASN A 167 -4.98 2.41 9.64
C ASN A 167 -5.48 2.45 8.17
N ASP A 168 -6.80 2.50 8.02
CA ASP A 168 -7.55 2.65 6.77
C ASP A 168 -8.04 4.09 6.51
N ASP A 169 -8.00 4.93 7.55
CA ASP A 169 -8.38 6.34 7.56
C ASP A 169 -7.26 7.24 7.00
N PHE A 170 -6.98 7.06 5.71
CA PHE A 170 -6.19 7.98 4.91
C PHE A 170 -6.89 8.31 3.60
N VAL A 171 -6.76 9.55 3.15
CA VAL A 171 -7.37 10.01 1.89
C VAL A 171 -6.32 9.94 0.78
N LEU A 172 -6.73 9.50 -0.42
CA LEU A 172 -5.84 9.42 -1.59
C LEU A 172 -5.55 10.78 -2.21
N LEU A 173 -6.50 11.71 -2.08
CA LEU A 173 -6.41 13.08 -2.57
C LEU A 173 -6.71 14.04 -1.40
N PRO A 174 -6.02 15.19 -1.30
CA PRO A 174 -6.35 16.25 -0.35
C PRO A 174 -7.74 16.85 -0.55
#